data_AF-A0A518APQ3-F1
#
_entry.id   AF-A0A518APQ3-F1
#
_cell.length_a   1.000
_cell.length_b   1.000
_cell.length_c   1.000
_cell.angle_alpha   90.00
_cell.angle_beta   90.00
_cell.angle_gamma   90.00
#
_symmetry.space_group_name_H-M   'P 1'
#
loop_
_entity.id
_entity.type
_entity.pdbx_description
1 polymer ?
#
loop_
_entity_poly.entity_id
_entity_poly.type
_entity_poly.pdbx_seq_one_letter_code
_entity_poly.pdbx_strand_id
1 'polypeptide(L)'
;MCSPEELFSARLDGRQLSDEEAIEVRKWIAADVRNAARAVELSNLHSLLDESLSILSIGMSDVLPEQEAKQLLDKALQGMELVKSRQAKASPVGLTSYTITWISLAVAASLLLVVGSLLYYSDDPQLASNDTATTPLAPPAPIEARTYSPSEGTAIIENQQVDDPDVSPIALIDTRIGDIWDSSPPIQGTGVLSGTVYQLQKGLVRVRMPSGTTVVCEAPCVFSFADTEHLNLMNGRVAIETSQAHDITVHTPEETIRDIGTEFGVGLGPDRRLVVAVYNGEVVVGDEGEKQVRLPRGMVGDFATGTVKSHTASRTISDDRQFVRDSEIELIEEARHGSQEAAQLLEWYRRRRIGGLVAHATFSNPVRGHLTSVGMHPPRADGDVRMNYKRNVEGVYIGSGGAVFLDVMIAKGGRAASTGLLNPSELVGADATEMWLTWKTQSLSPMTGRFAGLSLMYGDVDRNEESVIFGATDDSDKFVIATYIGSKRERHLFSKSTQSQSFQSGTIDQGVHTWVVCISFQEGNDRIRTWLDCPLDRVDVTPPSMDVTANDVQFDRIRLANAKDAPAWFYADVVLARSLDSIKECLIPPEPPAPAISH
;
A
#
# COMPACT_ATOMS: atom_id res chain seq x y z
N MET A 1 30.72 -13.42 20.29
CA MET A 1 30.41 -12.36 19.30
C MET A 1 29.42 -12.96 18.35
N CYS A 2 28.21 -12.40 18.27
CA CYS A 2 27.24 -12.79 17.24
C CYS A 2 27.85 -12.44 15.88
N SER A 3 27.60 -13.29 14.88
CA SER A 3 28.00 -12.97 13.52
C SER A 3 27.17 -11.78 13.00
N PRO A 4 27.70 -11.00 12.03
CA PRO A 4 26.93 -9.92 11.43
C PRO A 4 25.62 -10.38 10.77
N GLU A 5 25.57 -11.63 10.29
CA GLU A 5 24.37 -12.27 9.76
C GLU A 5 23.31 -12.48 10.87
N GLU A 6 23.71 -12.97 12.04
CA GLU A 6 22.83 -13.15 13.21
C GLU A 6 22.36 -11.81 13.77
N LEU A 7 23.21 -10.78 13.79
CA LEU A 7 22.82 -9.43 14.20
C LEU A 7 21.78 -8.84 13.24
N PHE A 8 21.95 -9.07 11.93
CA PHE A 8 20.99 -8.64 10.92
C PHE A 8 19.66 -9.38 11.03
N SER A 9 19.68 -10.70 11.20
CA SER A 9 18.49 -11.52 11.45
C SER A 9 17.75 -11.09 12.74
N ALA A 10 18.47 -10.88 13.85
CA ALA A 10 17.88 -10.41 15.09
C ALA A 10 17.24 -9.00 14.95
N ARG A 11 17.81 -8.12 14.12
CA ARG A 11 17.23 -6.81 13.81
C ARG A 11 15.93 -6.92 13.03
N LEU A 12 15.83 -7.88 12.12
CA LEU A 12 14.61 -8.20 11.37
C LEU A 12 13.53 -8.78 12.29
N ASP A 13 13.93 -9.52 13.34
CA ASP A 13 13.04 -10.01 14.41
C ASP A 13 12.65 -8.95 15.46
N GLY A 14 13.00 -7.68 15.22
CA GLY A 14 12.60 -6.55 16.07
C GLY A 14 13.57 -6.20 17.20
N ARG A 15 14.73 -6.85 17.32
CA ARG A 15 15.76 -6.43 18.29
C ARG A 15 16.37 -5.10 17.86
N GLN A 16 16.40 -4.12 18.76
CA GLN A 16 17.20 -2.91 18.57
C GLN A 16 18.70 -3.26 18.67
N LEU A 17 19.45 -2.90 17.63
CA LEU A 17 20.91 -3.02 17.61
C LEU A 17 21.54 -1.78 18.22
N SER A 18 22.65 -1.96 18.93
CA SER A 18 23.54 -0.86 19.32
C SER A 18 24.24 -0.23 18.10
N ASP A 19 24.75 0.99 18.24
CA ASP A 19 25.44 1.68 17.15
C ASP A 19 26.65 0.89 16.61
N GLU A 20 27.39 0.20 17.49
CA GLU A 20 28.53 -0.64 17.12
C GLU A 20 28.08 -1.88 16.29
N GLU A 21 27.03 -2.58 16.75
CA GLU A 21 26.45 -3.72 16.03
C GLU A 21 25.87 -3.29 14.66
N ALA A 22 25.22 -2.12 14.59
CA ALA A 22 24.67 -1.58 13.34
C ALA A 22 25.77 -1.18 12.35
N ILE A 23 26.93 -0.71 12.82
CA ILE A 23 28.11 -0.45 11.98
C ILE A 23 28.71 -1.77 11.48
N GLU A 24 28.74 -2.80 12.31
CA GLU A 24 29.27 -4.13 11.95
C GLU A 24 28.43 -4.81 10.86
N VAL A 25 27.10 -4.78 10.99
CA VAL A 25 26.17 -5.26 9.95
C VAL A 25 26.35 -4.48 8.65
N ARG A 26 26.47 -3.15 8.72
CA ARG A 26 26.70 -2.30 7.52
C ARG A 26 28.02 -2.63 6.82
N LYS A 27 29.10 -2.82 7.59
CA LYS A 27 30.41 -3.24 7.06
C LYS A 27 30.33 -4.61 6.40
N TRP A 28 29.61 -5.56 7.00
CA TRP A 28 29.44 -6.89 6.45
C TRP A 28 28.67 -6.88 5.11
N ILE A 29 27.57 -6.15 5.02
CA ILE A 29 26.79 -6.01 3.77
C ILE A 29 27.64 -5.35 2.67
N ALA A 30 28.40 -4.31 3.02
CA ALA A 30 29.24 -3.57 2.07
C ALA A 30 30.51 -4.33 1.65
N ALA A 31 30.91 -5.38 2.36
CA ALA A 31 32.18 -6.07 2.14
C ALA A 31 32.17 -7.03 0.93
N ASP A 32 31.03 -7.63 0.58
CA ASP A 32 30.92 -8.60 -0.53
C ASP A 32 29.50 -8.58 -1.12
N VAL A 33 29.39 -8.64 -2.45
CA VAL A 33 28.12 -8.76 -3.18
C VAL A 33 27.31 -9.98 -2.73
N ARG A 34 27.98 -11.07 -2.32
CA ARG A 34 27.32 -12.25 -1.77
C ARG A 34 26.70 -12.01 -0.39
N ASN A 35 27.29 -11.15 0.44
CA ASN A 35 26.72 -10.76 1.73
C ASN A 35 25.49 -9.88 1.54
N ALA A 36 25.53 -8.97 0.56
CA ALA A 36 24.36 -8.17 0.18
C ALA A 36 23.22 -9.05 -0.34
N ALA A 37 23.51 -10.00 -1.23
CA ALA A 37 22.51 -10.98 -1.71
C ALA A 37 21.92 -11.81 -0.56
N ARG A 38 22.78 -12.22 0.40
CA ARG A 38 22.36 -12.96 1.59
C ARG A 38 21.48 -12.12 2.54
N ALA A 39 21.78 -10.84 2.71
CA ALA A 39 20.95 -9.92 3.49
C ALA A 39 19.57 -9.71 2.83
N VAL A 40 19.51 -9.63 1.50
CA VAL A 40 18.23 -9.58 0.77
C VAL A 40 17.45 -10.88 0.93
N GLU A 41 18.13 -12.03 0.85
CA GLU A 41 17.50 -13.34 1.08
C GLU A 41 16.93 -13.46 2.49
N LEU A 42 17.68 -13.05 3.52
CA LEU A 42 17.22 -13.02 4.90
C LEU A 42 16.06 -12.04 5.10
N SER A 43 16.09 -10.87 4.48
CA SER A 43 14.98 -9.91 4.55
C SER A 43 13.71 -10.49 3.92
N ASN A 44 13.84 -11.15 2.77
CA ASN A 44 12.73 -11.84 2.11
C ASN A 44 12.19 -12.98 2.97
N LEU A 45 13.08 -13.77 3.58
CA LEU A 45 12.71 -14.92 4.39
C LEU A 45 12.04 -14.47 5.70
N HIS A 46 12.56 -13.44 6.38
CA HIS A 46 11.91 -12.85 7.55
C HIS A 46 10.59 -12.17 7.18
N SER A 47 10.48 -11.48 6.05
CA SER A 47 9.20 -10.90 5.59
C SER A 47 8.16 -11.99 5.31
N LEU A 48 8.56 -13.10 4.67
CA LEU A 48 7.66 -14.23 4.41
C LEU A 48 7.32 -15.00 5.69
N LEU A 49 8.27 -15.13 6.63
CA LEU A 49 8.04 -15.75 7.93
C LEU A 49 7.15 -14.89 8.80
N ASP A 50 7.32 -13.57 8.83
CA ASP A 50 6.43 -12.64 9.53
C ASP A 50 5.02 -12.73 8.92
N GLU A 51 4.91 -12.68 7.59
CA GLU A 51 3.66 -12.89 6.85
C GLU A 51 3.07 -14.30 7.05
N SER A 52 3.84 -15.30 7.49
CA SER A 52 3.39 -16.69 7.67
C SER A 52 3.25 -17.14 9.14
N LEU A 53 3.85 -16.43 10.09
CA LEU A 53 3.97 -16.81 11.51
C LEU A 53 3.52 -15.72 12.48
N SER A 54 3.00 -14.57 12.03
CA SER A 54 2.51 -13.48 12.92
C SER A 54 1.41 -13.92 13.91
N ILE A 55 0.91 -15.14 13.78
CA ILE A 55 0.00 -15.85 14.71
C ILE A 55 0.68 -16.11 16.07
N LEU A 56 1.99 -16.36 16.09
CA LEU A 56 2.69 -16.92 17.26
C LEU A 56 3.16 -15.86 18.27
N SER A 57 3.15 -14.58 17.92
CA SER A 57 3.74 -13.52 18.76
C SER A 57 2.75 -12.81 19.68
N ILE A 58 1.45 -13.13 19.61
CA ILE A 58 0.44 -12.46 20.42
C ILE A 58 -0.09 -13.40 21.52
N GLY A 59 0.45 -13.27 22.72
CA GLY A 59 -0.28 -13.56 23.96
C GLY A 59 -0.69 -15.02 24.25
N MET A 60 -0.09 -16.03 23.59
CA MET A 60 -0.24 -17.43 24.01
C MET A 60 0.93 -17.84 24.93
N SER A 61 0.95 -17.34 26.17
CA SER A 61 1.74 -17.98 27.23
C SER A 61 1.19 -19.37 27.60
N ASP A 62 0.00 -19.72 27.12
CA ASP A 62 -0.55 -21.07 27.23
C ASP A 62 -0.35 -21.82 25.91
N VAL A 63 0.78 -22.53 25.86
CA VAL A 63 1.14 -23.69 25.02
C VAL A 63 0.14 -24.01 23.90
N LEU A 64 0.42 -23.55 22.67
CA LEU A 64 -0.04 -24.26 21.48
C LEU A 64 0.50 -25.71 21.58
N PRO A 65 -0.37 -26.74 21.51
CA PRO A 65 0.10 -28.12 21.48
C PRO A 65 1.14 -28.29 20.36
N GLU A 66 2.26 -28.95 20.64
CA GLU A 66 3.41 -29.08 19.73
C GLU A 66 3.01 -29.57 18.32
N GLN A 67 1.94 -30.37 18.22
CA GLN A 67 1.38 -30.83 16.97
C GLN A 67 0.73 -29.72 16.12
N GLU A 68 0.02 -28.77 16.72
CA GLU A 68 -0.60 -27.65 15.98
C GLU A 68 0.45 -26.66 15.52
N ALA A 69 1.45 -26.36 16.35
CA ALA A 69 2.59 -25.54 15.96
C ALA A 69 3.37 -26.19 14.80
N LYS A 70 3.61 -27.51 14.85
CA LYS A 70 4.24 -28.25 13.74
C LYS A 70 3.40 -28.26 12.48
N GLN A 71 2.08 -28.43 12.57
CA GLN A 71 1.21 -28.40 11.40
C GLN A 71 1.13 -27.02 10.74
N LEU A 72 1.16 -25.93 11.54
CA LEU A 72 1.22 -24.57 11.02
C LEU A 72 2.57 -24.29 10.35
N LEU A 73 3.67 -24.73 10.96
CA LEU A 73 5.02 -24.61 10.40
C LEU A 73 5.15 -25.43 9.10
N ASP A 74 4.67 -26.67 9.07
CA ASP A 74 4.69 -27.53 7.87
C ASP A 74 3.81 -26.96 6.75
N LYS A 75 2.67 -26.34 7.07
CA LYS A 75 1.82 -25.65 6.09
C LYS A 75 2.47 -24.38 5.54
N ALA A 76 3.14 -23.59 6.38
CA ALA A 76 3.91 -22.43 5.95
C ALA A 76 5.08 -22.84 5.03
N LEU A 77 5.80 -23.91 5.40
CA LEU A 77 6.87 -24.50 4.60
C LEU A 77 6.36 -25.02 3.25
N GLN A 78 5.22 -25.70 3.21
CA GLN A 78 4.58 -26.14 1.95
C GLN A 78 4.19 -24.95 1.05
N GLY A 79 3.67 -23.86 1.64
CA GLY A 79 3.39 -22.63 0.90
C GLY A 79 4.64 -22.03 0.24
N MET A 80 5.77 -22.01 0.96
CA MET A 80 7.06 -21.55 0.44
C MET A 80 7.64 -22.50 -0.63
N GLU A 81 7.44 -23.81 -0.50
CA GLU A 81 7.84 -24.81 -1.50
C GLU A 81 7.00 -24.71 -2.80
N LEU A 82 5.72 -24.37 -2.71
CA LEU A 82 4.87 -24.08 -3.87
C LEU A 82 5.33 -22.83 -4.64
N VAL A 83 5.80 -21.79 -3.93
CA VAL A 83 6.38 -20.60 -4.56
C VAL A 83 7.72 -20.93 -5.23
N LYS A 84 8.60 -21.71 -4.57
CA LYS A 84 9.86 -22.18 -5.15
C LYS A 84 9.65 -23.11 -6.35
N SER A 85 8.67 -23.99 -6.32
CA SER A 85 8.38 -24.92 -7.42
C SER A 85 7.75 -24.23 -8.63
N ARG A 86 7.00 -23.13 -8.44
CA ARG A 86 6.57 -22.24 -9.54
C ARG A 86 7.78 -21.57 -10.22
N GLN A 87 8.77 -21.11 -9.46
CA GLN A 87 10.03 -20.56 -10.00
C GLN A 87 10.89 -21.65 -10.69
N ALA A 88 10.94 -22.85 -10.14
CA ALA A 88 11.71 -23.97 -10.71
C ALA A 88 11.09 -24.59 -11.97
N LYS A 89 9.81 -24.30 -12.27
CA LYS A 89 9.13 -24.74 -13.49
C LYS A 89 9.44 -23.87 -14.73
N ALA A 90 10.12 -22.74 -14.54
CA ALA A 90 10.76 -22.03 -15.63
C ALA A 90 12.01 -22.83 -16.07
N SER A 91 11.90 -23.55 -17.18
CA SER A 91 12.98 -24.38 -17.72
C SER A 91 14.28 -23.57 -17.89
N PRO A 92 15.45 -24.08 -17.46
CA PRO A 92 16.71 -23.40 -17.68
C PRO A 92 17.15 -23.62 -19.14
N VAL A 93 17.07 -22.59 -19.97
CA VAL A 93 17.77 -22.58 -21.26
C VAL A 93 19.23 -22.23 -20.99
N GLY A 94 20.11 -23.18 -21.31
CA GLY A 94 21.55 -23.07 -21.03
C GLY A 94 22.18 -21.86 -21.71
N LEU A 95 22.69 -20.93 -20.90
CA LEU A 95 23.53 -19.82 -21.35
C LEU A 95 24.98 -20.09 -20.92
N THR A 96 25.88 -19.99 -21.90
CA THR A 96 27.32 -20.33 -21.83
C THR A 96 28.12 -19.35 -20.97
N SER A 97 29.20 -19.86 -20.35
CA SER A 97 30.06 -19.24 -19.31
C SER A 97 30.68 -17.85 -19.58
N TYR A 98 30.40 -17.17 -20.69
CA TYR A 98 31.02 -15.87 -21.02
C TYR A 98 30.18 -14.63 -20.61
N THR A 99 28.90 -14.78 -20.24
CA THR A 99 28.01 -13.66 -19.90
C THR A 99 27.92 -13.33 -18.40
N ILE A 100 28.32 -14.23 -17.51
CA ILE A 100 28.25 -14.05 -16.04
C ILE A 100 29.28 -13.02 -15.53
N THR A 101 30.38 -12.84 -16.24
CA THR A 101 31.46 -11.91 -15.86
C THR A 101 31.11 -10.44 -16.10
N TRP A 102 30.20 -10.13 -17.04
CA TRP A 102 29.81 -8.74 -17.34
C TRP A 102 28.70 -8.23 -16.42
N ILE A 103 27.76 -9.10 -16.01
CA ILE A 103 26.68 -8.74 -15.09
C ILE A 103 27.23 -8.41 -13.70
N SER A 104 28.22 -9.18 -13.23
CA SER A 104 28.90 -8.93 -11.95
C SER A 104 29.73 -7.64 -11.96
N LEU A 105 30.35 -7.30 -13.10
CA LEU A 105 31.10 -6.05 -13.26
C LEU A 105 30.18 -4.81 -13.30
N ALA A 106 28.99 -4.94 -13.89
CA ALA A 106 28.00 -3.85 -13.98
C ALA A 106 27.36 -3.51 -12.62
N VAL A 107 27.08 -4.52 -11.80
CA VAL A 107 26.57 -4.33 -10.42
C VAL A 107 27.64 -3.69 -9.53
N ALA A 108 28.90 -4.12 -9.63
CA ALA A 108 30.01 -3.53 -8.88
C ALA A 108 30.29 -2.07 -9.26
N ALA A 109 30.20 -1.73 -10.55
CA ALA A 109 30.35 -0.36 -11.03
C ALA A 109 29.22 0.57 -10.54
N SER A 110 27.99 0.05 -10.46
CA SER A 110 26.83 0.79 -9.97
C SER A 110 26.94 1.10 -8.48
N LEU A 111 27.46 0.17 -7.67
CA LEU A 111 27.76 0.37 -6.25
C LEU A 111 28.87 1.40 -6.01
N LEU A 112 29.93 1.40 -6.85
CA LEU A 112 30.99 2.40 -6.77
C LEU A 112 30.50 3.82 -7.14
N LEU A 113 29.52 3.94 -8.03
CA LEU A 113 28.91 5.24 -8.38
C LEU A 113 28.02 5.79 -7.26
N VAL A 114 27.27 4.92 -6.57
CA VAL A 114 26.47 5.32 -5.39
C VAL A 114 27.37 5.79 -4.26
N VAL A 115 28.44 5.05 -3.96
CA VAL A 115 29.44 5.41 -2.92
C VAL A 115 30.23 6.65 -3.32
N GLY A 116 30.60 6.80 -4.59
CA GLY A 116 31.26 8.01 -5.11
C GLY A 116 30.38 9.25 -5.02
N SER A 117 29.06 9.11 -5.26
CA SER A 117 28.11 10.22 -5.14
C SER A 117 27.92 10.68 -3.68
N LEU A 118 28.00 9.75 -2.72
CA LEU A 118 27.92 10.04 -1.28
C LEU A 118 29.17 10.77 -0.76
N LEU A 119 30.32 10.62 -1.42
CA LEU A 119 31.57 11.29 -1.04
C LEU A 119 31.78 12.66 -1.72
N TYR A 120 31.07 12.95 -2.81
CA TYR A 120 31.24 14.20 -3.59
C TYR A 120 30.41 15.38 -3.05
N TYR A 121 29.58 15.19 -2.02
CA TYR A 121 28.70 16.22 -1.48
C TYR A 121 29.32 17.07 -0.34
N SER A 122 30.64 17.06 -0.19
CA SER A 122 31.38 18.02 0.64
C SER A 122 32.29 18.89 -0.23
N ASP A 123 31.74 19.95 -0.82
CA ASP A 123 32.35 21.29 -1.01
C ASP A 123 31.53 22.16 -2.01
N ASP A 124 31.48 23.46 -1.72
CA ASP A 124 30.61 24.52 -2.27
C ASP A 124 30.82 24.86 -3.78
N PRO A 125 29.84 25.44 -4.51
CA PRO A 125 29.85 25.60 -5.97
C PRO A 125 30.16 27.04 -6.43
N GLN A 126 30.80 27.21 -7.58
CA GLN A 126 30.56 28.35 -8.50
C GLN A 126 30.92 28.00 -9.94
N LEU A 127 29.99 28.21 -10.88
CA LEU A 127 30.32 28.60 -12.26
C LEU A 127 29.09 29.17 -12.96
N ALA A 128 29.21 30.42 -13.39
CA ALA A 128 28.33 31.07 -14.36
C ALA A 128 29.20 31.65 -15.48
N SER A 129 28.85 31.34 -16.73
CA SER A 129 28.56 32.31 -17.80
C SER A 129 28.46 31.61 -19.16
N ASN A 130 27.43 31.99 -19.90
CA ASN A 130 27.10 31.58 -21.26
C ASN A 130 28.02 32.24 -22.30
N ASP A 131 28.06 31.68 -23.52
CA ASP A 131 27.95 32.50 -24.73
C ASP A 131 27.48 31.72 -25.97
N THR A 132 26.98 32.49 -26.94
CA THR A 132 25.95 32.19 -27.97
C THR A 132 26.53 32.09 -29.39
N ALA A 133 25.88 31.33 -30.30
CA ALA A 133 25.74 31.59 -31.77
C ALA A 133 24.96 30.40 -32.41
N THR A 134 23.81 30.43 -33.10
CA THR A 134 23.19 31.25 -34.18
C THR A 134 23.48 30.75 -35.63
N THR A 135 22.56 29.88 -36.14
CA THR A 135 21.98 29.70 -37.52
C THR A 135 22.86 29.36 -38.75
N PRO A 136 22.32 29.01 -39.97
CA PRO A 136 20.95 28.61 -40.43
C PRO A 136 20.84 27.45 -41.48
N LEU A 137 19.58 27.08 -41.80
CA LEU A 137 19.06 26.12 -42.80
C LEU A 137 19.30 26.45 -44.30
N ALA A 138 19.19 25.41 -45.14
CA ALA A 138 18.97 25.46 -46.61
C ALA A 138 18.03 24.31 -47.11
N PRO A 139 17.38 24.42 -48.29
CA PRO A 139 15.98 23.98 -48.57
C PRO A 139 15.81 22.72 -49.47
N PRO A 140 14.57 22.22 -49.71
CA PRO A 140 14.30 20.94 -50.40
C PRO A 140 14.12 21.06 -51.94
N ALA A 141 14.29 19.92 -52.64
CA ALA A 141 14.25 19.78 -54.09
C ALA A 141 12.87 19.29 -54.64
N PRO A 142 12.56 19.45 -55.95
CA PRO A 142 11.19 19.55 -56.47
C PRO A 142 10.60 18.29 -57.12
N ILE A 143 9.28 18.32 -57.28
CA ILE A 143 8.37 17.31 -57.84
C ILE A 143 8.30 17.45 -59.37
N GLU A 144 8.42 16.34 -60.12
CA GLU A 144 8.09 16.26 -61.55
C GLU A 144 6.80 15.47 -61.80
N ALA A 145 5.94 16.06 -62.63
CA ALA A 145 4.66 15.51 -63.07
C ALA A 145 4.82 14.58 -64.28
N ARG A 146 3.99 13.53 -64.37
CA ARG A 146 3.72 12.84 -65.64
C ARG A 146 2.23 12.60 -65.88
N THR A 147 1.91 12.81 -67.15
CA THR A 147 0.68 12.98 -67.91
C THR A 147 -0.22 11.74 -67.98
N TYR A 148 -1.53 11.98 -68.15
CA TYR A 148 -2.58 10.99 -68.43
C TYR A 148 -3.01 11.04 -69.92
N SER A 149 -3.31 9.90 -70.55
CA SER A 149 -4.39 9.77 -71.55
C SER A 149 -4.71 8.30 -71.94
N PRO A 150 -5.94 8.02 -72.45
CA PRO A 150 -6.68 6.79 -72.19
C PRO A 150 -7.01 5.95 -73.45
N SER A 151 -7.48 4.69 -73.26
CA SER A 151 -8.51 4.06 -74.12
C SER A 151 -8.98 2.68 -73.58
N GLU A 152 -10.23 2.65 -73.14
CA GLU A 152 -11.33 1.69 -73.38
C GLU A 152 -11.08 0.17 -73.56
N GLY A 153 -11.88 -0.63 -72.83
CA GLY A 153 -12.08 -2.06 -73.10
C GLY A 153 -12.84 -2.86 -72.03
N THR A 154 -14.16 -2.69 -71.98
CA THR A 154 -15.25 -3.66 -71.64
C THR A 154 -15.07 -4.77 -70.57
N ALA A 155 -15.78 -4.58 -69.45
CA ALA A 155 -16.49 -5.50 -68.54
C ALA A 155 -16.12 -7.01 -68.42
N ILE A 156 -15.77 -7.41 -67.18
CA ILE A 156 -16.28 -8.62 -66.50
C ILE A 156 -16.49 -8.26 -65.00
N ILE A 157 -17.70 -8.44 -64.47
CA ILE A 157 -17.96 -8.42 -63.02
C ILE A 157 -17.64 -9.82 -62.53
N GLU A 158 -16.49 -9.99 -61.90
CA GLU A 158 -16.12 -11.18 -61.14
C GLU A 158 -16.02 -10.78 -59.67
N ASN A 159 -16.71 -11.54 -58.81
CA ASN A 159 -16.74 -11.35 -57.36
C ASN A 159 -15.31 -11.27 -56.80
N GLN A 160 -14.83 -10.05 -56.55
CA GLN A 160 -13.69 -9.86 -55.66
C GLN A 160 -14.22 -9.86 -54.24
N GLN A 161 -14.11 -11.04 -53.63
CA GLN A 161 -13.95 -11.19 -52.20
C GLN A 161 -12.84 -10.21 -51.76
N VAL A 162 -13.24 -9.19 -51.00
CA VAL A 162 -12.30 -8.25 -50.40
C VAL A 162 -11.63 -9.01 -49.26
N ASP A 163 -10.40 -9.45 -49.49
CA ASP A 163 -9.48 -9.81 -48.41
C ASP A 163 -9.24 -8.53 -47.60
N ASP A 164 -9.93 -8.45 -46.46
CA ASP A 164 -9.68 -7.47 -45.39
C ASP A 164 -8.24 -7.72 -44.89
N PRO A 165 -7.37 -6.71 -44.73
CA PRO A 165 -5.98 -6.95 -44.37
C PRO A 165 -5.91 -7.53 -42.96
N ASP A 166 -5.59 -8.83 -42.89
CA ASP A 166 -4.99 -9.56 -41.77
C ASP A 166 -5.12 -8.87 -40.40
N VAL A 167 -6.35 -8.76 -39.88
CA VAL A 167 -6.59 -8.31 -38.50
C VAL A 167 -6.42 -9.52 -37.58
N SER A 168 -5.21 -10.07 -37.56
CA SER A 168 -4.84 -11.14 -36.66
C SER A 168 -4.92 -10.63 -35.22
N PRO A 169 -5.63 -11.33 -34.32
CA PRO A 169 -5.75 -10.91 -32.93
C PRO A 169 -4.40 -10.97 -32.23
N ILE A 170 -3.97 -9.85 -31.64
CA ILE A 170 -2.65 -9.70 -31.02
C ILE A 170 -2.63 -10.04 -29.53
N ALA A 171 -3.79 -10.15 -28.90
CA ALA A 171 -3.94 -10.58 -27.50
C ALA A 171 -5.33 -11.16 -27.26
N LEU A 172 -5.59 -11.70 -26.08
CA LEU A 172 -6.87 -12.29 -25.68
C LEU A 172 -7.50 -11.50 -24.53
N ILE A 173 -8.78 -11.14 -24.64
CA ILE A 173 -9.55 -10.69 -23.47
C ILE A 173 -9.91 -11.92 -22.64
N ASP A 174 -9.17 -12.16 -21.56
CA ASP A 174 -9.27 -13.39 -20.76
C ASP A 174 -10.44 -13.32 -19.77
N THR A 175 -10.49 -12.24 -18.98
CA THR A 175 -11.48 -12.07 -17.90
C THR A 175 -12.05 -10.65 -17.89
N ARG A 176 -13.35 -10.52 -17.64
CA ARG A 176 -14.07 -9.23 -17.50
C ARG A 176 -14.85 -9.23 -16.19
N ILE A 177 -14.70 -8.17 -15.39
CA ILE A 177 -15.26 -8.11 -14.03
C ILE A 177 -16.02 -6.79 -13.84
N GLY A 178 -17.35 -6.88 -13.85
CA GLY A 178 -18.23 -5.76 -13.46
C GLY A 178 -18.04 -4.52 -14.34
N ASP A 179 -17.78 -4.75 -15.63
CA ASP A 179 -17.23 -3.75 -16.52
C ASP A 179 -18.29 -2.99 -17.33
N ILE A 180 -18.02 -1.71 -17.55
CA ILE A 180 -18.85 -0.80 -18.36
C ILE A 180 -17.91 -0.10 -19.35
N TRP A 181 -18.34 0.00 -20.61
CA TRP A 181 -17.56 0.53 -21.72
C TRP A 181 -18.32 1.64 -22.43
N ASP A 182 -17.61 2.64 -22.96
CA ASP A 182 -18.23 3.70 -23.79
C ASP A 182 -18.72 3.17 -25.15
N SER A 183 -18.02 2.17 -25.66
CA SER A 183 -18.35 1.45 -26.89
C SER A 183 -18.89 0.05 -26.58
N SER A 184 -19.24 -0.70 -27.63
CA SER A 184 -19.53 -2.12 -27.49
C SER A 184 -18.39 -2.80 -26.70
N PRO A 185 -18.71 -3.52 -25.61
CA PRO A 185 -17.70 -4.15 -24.79
C PRO A 185 -16.98 -5.23 -25.62
N PRO A 186 -15.67 -5.43 -25.43
CA PRO A 186 -14.98 -6.50 -26.09
C PRO A 186 -15.55 -7.84 -25.62
N ILE A 187 -15.64 -8.82 -26.53
CA ILE A 187 -16.18 -10.13 -26.22
C ILE A 187 -15.11 -10.91 -25.45
N GLN A 188 -15.46 -11.47 -24.29
CA GLN A 188 -14.53 -12.32 -23.55
C GLN A 188 -14.16 -13.56 -24.38
N GLY A 189 -12.90 -13.96 -24.32
CA GLY A 189 -12.36 -15.04 -25.15
C GLY A 189 -12.11 -14.66 -26.61
N THR A 190 -12.31 -13.40 -26.98
CA THR A 190 -11.96 -12.91 -28.33
C THR A 190 -10.67 -12.11 -28.33
N GLY A 191 -10.14 -11.97 -29.54
CA GLY A 191 -8.92 -11.27 -29.79
C GLY A 191 -9.00 -9.76 -29.62
N VAL A 192 -7.95 -9.18 -29.05
CA VAL A 192 -7.67 -7.75 -29.08
C VAL A 192 -7.10 -7.42 -30.46
N LEU A 193 -7.64 -6.40 -31.11
CA LEU A 193 -7.18 -5.96 -32.43
C LEU A 193 -6.15 -4.84 -32.26
N SER A 194 -5.06 -4.90 -33.04
CA SER A 194 -4.03 -3.85 -33.05
C SER A 194 -4.64 -2.47 -33.34
N GLY A 195 -4.16 -1.46 -32.60
CA GLY A 195 -4.56 -0.07 -32.76
C GLY A 195 -5.98 0.28 -32.28
N THR A 196 -6.78 -0.69 -31.85
CA THR A 196 -8.12 -0.42 -31.32
C THR A 196 -8.02 0.25 -29.95
N VAL A 197 -8.73 1.36 -29.79
CA VAL A 197 -8.80 2.11 -28.53
C VAL A 197 -9.94 1.58 -27.67
N TYR A 198 -9.58 1.16 -26.46
CA TYR A 198 -10.46 0.56 -25.46
C TYR A 198 -10.71 1.59 -24.35
N GLN A 199 -11.99 1.89 -24.08
CA GLN A 199 -12.41 2.88 -23.06
C GLN A 199 -13.28 2.20 -22.00
N LEU A 200 -12.63 1.81 -20.90
CA LEU A 200 -13.24 1.13 -19.75
C LEU A 200 -13.65 2.18 -18.71
N GLN A 201 -14.95 2.30 -18.46
CA GLN A 201 -15.54 3.27 -17.52
C GLN A 201 -15.69 2.74 -16.10
N LYS A 202 -15.97 1.44 -15.95
CA LYS A 202 -16.08 0.76 -14.65
C LYS A 202 -15.50 -0.64 -14.77
N GLY A 203 -15.06 -1.21 -13.65
CA GLY A 203 -14.67 -2.62 -13.55
C GLY A 203 -13.20 -2.89 -13.86
N LEU A 204 -12.90 -4.16 -14.12
CA LEU A 204 -11.57 -4.67 -14.45
C LEU A 204 -11.64 -5.51 -15.73
N VAL A 205 -10.59 -5.45 -16.54
CA VAL A 205 -10.37 -6.39 -17.65
C VAL A 205 -8.96 -6.95 -17.57
N ARG A 206 -8.84 -8.27 -17.74
CA ARG A 206 -7.56 -8.96 -17.88
C ARG A 206 -7.35 -9.29 -19.35
N VAL A 207 -6.23 -8.83 -19.89
CA VAL A 207 -5.75 -9.14 -21.23
C VAL A 207 -4.55 -10.09 -21.11
N ARG A 208 -4.54 -11.17 -21.88
CA ARG A 208 -3.40 -12.10 -21.96
C ARG A 208 -2.74 -11.98 -23.33
N MET A 209 -1.46 -11.64 -23.32
CA MET A 209 -0.62 -11.56 -24.52
C MET A 209 -0.16 -12.97 -24.94
N PRO A 210 0.17 -13.20 -26.22
CA PRO A 210 0.70 -14.48 -26.69
C PRO A 210 2.01 -14.91 -26.01
N SER A 211 2.82 -13.95 -25.55
CA SER A 211 4.03 -14.18 -24.74
C SER A 211 3.75 -14.81 -23.37
N GLY A 212 2.51 -14.75 -22.90
CA GLY A 212 2.10 -15.13 -21.55
C GLY A 212 2.02 -13.94 -20.59
N THR A 213 2.44 -12.74 -21.00
CA THR A 213 2.26 -11.51 -20.22
C THR A 213 0.77 -11.25 -19.96
N THR A 214 0.42 -10.94 -18.71
CA THR A 214 -0.93 -10.54 -18.33
C THR A 214 -0.97 -9.04 -18.03
N VAL A 215 -2.00 -8.37 -18.54
CA VAL A 215 -2.26 -6.95 -18.31
C VAL A 215 -3.64 -6.81 -17.68
N VAL A 216 -3.69 -6.35 -16.44
CA VAL A 216 -4.93 -6.04 -15.73
C VAL A 216 -5.18 -4.54 -15.83
N CYS A 217 -6.24 -4.14 -16.52
CA CYS A 217 -6.64 -2.73 -16.65
C CYS A 217 -7.76 -2.42 -15.65
N GLU A 218 -7.59 -1.36 -14.88
CA GLU A 218 -8.53 -0.89 -13.84
C GLU A 218 -9.19 0.43 -14.24
N ALA A 219 -10.53 0.43 -14.26
CA ALA A 219 -11.31 1.58 -14.65
C ALA A 219 -11.18 2.77 -13.66
N PRO A 220 -11.32 4.02 -14.14
CA PRO A 220 -11.45 4.41 -15.55
C PRO A 220 -10.11 4.25 -16.29
N CYS A 221 -10.13 3.60 -17.45
CA CYS A 221 -8.91 3.29 -18.20
C CYS A 221 -9.12 3.44 -19.71
N VAL A 222 -8.18 4.09 -20.37
CA VAL A 222 -8.15 4.28 -21.82
C VAL A 222 -6.82 3.77 -22.34
N PHE A 223 -6.85 2.69 -23.11
CA PHE A 223 -5.65 1.99 -23.57
C PHE A 223 -5.81 1.43 -24.99
N SER A 224 -4.70 1.11 -25.63
CA SER A 224 -4.67 0.37 -26.90
C SER A 224 -3.38 -0.45 -26.98
N PHE A 225 -3.40 -1.54 -27.74
CA PHE A 225 -2.20 -2.31 -28.03
C PHE A 225 -1.78 -2.02 -29.46
N ALA A 226 -0.54 -1.54 -29.67
CA ALA A 226 -0.01 -1.35 -31.01
C ALA A 226 0.38 -2.69 -31.64
N ASP A 227 0.95 -3.60 -30.83
CA ASP A 227 1.29 -4.97 -31.22
C ASP A 227 1.39 -5.86 -29.96
N THR A 228 2.04 -7.02 -30.08
CA THR A 228 2.18 -7.99 -28.99
C THR A 228 3.10 -7.54 -27.85
N GLU A 229 3.89 -6.49 -28.05
CA GLU A 229 4.92 -6.01 -27.12
C GLU A 229 4.67 -4.54 -26.70
N HIS A 230 3.77 -3.81 -27.36
CA HIS A 230 3.57 -2.38 -27.10
C HIS A 230 2.15 -2.06 -26.64
N LEU A 231 2.02 -1.59 -25.39
CA LEU A 231 0.81 -1.08 -24.78
C LEU A 231 0.86 0.45 -24.73
N ASN A 232 -0.14 1.12 -25.31
CA ASN A 232 -0.35 2.55 -25.13
C ASN A 232 -1.36 2.77 -24.00
N LEU A 233 -0.94 3.44 -22.93
CA LEU A 233 -1.81 3.86 -21.82
C LEU A 233 -2.03 5.37 -21.91
N MET A 234 -3.26 5.76 -22.25
CA MET A 234 -3.65 7.16 -22.42
C MET A 234 -4.21 7.78 -21.14
N ASN A 235 -4.84 6.96 -20.28
CA ASN A 235 -5.35 7.35 -18.97
C ASN A 235 -5.66 6.09 -18.15
N GLY A 236 -5.55 6.16 -16.83
CA GLY A 236 -5.98 5.09 -15.92
C GLY A 236 -4.83 4.26 -15.36
N ARG A 237 -5.14 3.04 -14.92
CA ARG A 237 -4.19 2.16 -14.22
C ARG A 237 -4.11 0.79 -14.88
N VAL A 238 -2.89 0.28 -15.00
CA VAL A 238 -2.62 -1.08 -15.46
C VAL A 238 -1.63 -1.77 -14.52
N ALA A 239 -1.84 -3.05 -14.24
CA ALA A 239 -0.84 -3.92 -13.64
C ALA A 239 -0.40 -4.96 -14.66
N ILE A 240 0.89 -5.19 -14.74
CA ILE A 240 1.52 -6.06 -15.73
C ILE A 240 2.31 -7.12 -14.97
N GLU A 241 2.09 -8.37 -15.32
CA GLU A 241 2.90 -9.49 -14.85
C GLU A 241 3.49 -10.20 -16.07
N THR A 242 4.82 -10.34 -16.09
CA THR A 242 5.52 -11.06 -17.15
C THR A 242 6.57 -12.01 -16.61
N SER A 243 6.88 -13.03 -17.40
CA SER A 243 7.85 -14.07 -17.05
C SER A 243 9.20 -13.90 -17.75
N GLN A 244 9.27 -13.11 -18.83
CA GLN A 244 10.51 -12.79 -19.51
C GLN A 244 10.72 -11.28 -19.60
N ALA A 245 12.00 -10.89 -19.58
CA ALA A 245 12.39 -9.50 -19.66
C ALA A 245 12.18 -8.93 -21.05
N HIS A 246 11.67 -7.70 -21.12
CA HIS A 246 11.38 -6.97 -22.36
C HIS A 246 10.20 -7.51 -23.17
N ASP A 247 9.34 -8.34 -22.56
CA ASP A 247 8.14 -8.86 -23.22
C ASP A 247 7.08 -7.76 -23.48
N ILE A 248 7.20 -6.61 -22.81
CA ILE A 248 6.25 -5.52 -22.97
C ILE A 248 6.87 -4.14 -22.66
N THR A 249 6.47 -3.16 -23.45
CA THR A 249 6.78 -1.74 -23.29
C THR A 249 5.46 -0.98 -23.16
N VAL A 250 5.35 -0.14 -22.13
CA VAL A 250 4.20 0.74 -21.93
C VAL A 250 4.56 2.14 -22.37
N HIS A 251 3.84 2.67 -23.35
CA HIS A 251 3.92 4.06 -23.75
C HIS A 251 2.84 4.87 -23.07
N THR A 252 3.26 5.97 -22.45
CA THR A 252 2.35 7.02 -21.97
C THR A 252 2.66 8.31 -22.70
N PRO A 253 1.76 9.31 -22.70
CA PRO A 253 2.08 10.65 -23.18
C PRO A 253 3.25 11.34 -22.46
N GLU A 254 3.67 10.85 -21.29
CA GLU A 254 4.77 11.39 -20.51
C GLU A 254 6.10 10.69 -20.79
N GLU A 255 6.10 9.36 -20.69
CA GLU A 255 7.31 8.56 -20.70
C GLU A 255 7.06 7.17 -21.31
N THR A 256 8.14 6.53 -21.73
CA THR A 256 8.19 5.10 -22.06
C THR A 256 8.65 4.30 -20.84
N ILE A 257 7.91 3.24 -20.52
CA ILE A 257 8.21 2.33 -19.42
C ILE A 257 8.55 0.96 -20.02
N ARG A 258 9.79 0.51 -19.81
CA ARG A 258 10.28 -0.76 -20.32
C ARG A 258 10.51 -1.76 -19.20
N ASP A 259 9.94 -2.94 -19.38
CA ASP A 259 10.12 -4.07 -18.49
C ASP A 259 11.51 -4.72 -18.65
N ILE A 260 12.15 -5.07 -17.54
CA ILE A 260 13.37 -5.91 -17.50
C ILE A 260 13.11 -7.22 -16.71
N GLY A 261 11.89 -7.77 -16.79
CA GLY A 261 11.51 -9.11 -16.31
C GLY A 261 10.78 -9.07 -14.97
N THR A 262 9.56 -8.53 -14.96
CA THR A 262 8.96 -8.05 -13.71
C THR A 262 7.44 -8.19 -13.56
N GLU A 263 7.01 -7.81 -12.37
CA GLU A 263 5.63 -7.45 -12.10
C GLU A 263 5.59 -5.99 -11.63
N PHE A 264 4.84 -5.14 -12.33
CA PHE A 264 4.80 -3.71 -12.09
C PHE A 264 3.44 -3.11 -12.43
N GLY A 265 3.15 -1.94 -11.86
CA GLY A 265 1.96 -1.16 -12.18
C GLY A 265 2.34 0.19 -12.78
N VAL A 266 1.54 0.64 -13.75
CA VAL A 266 1.65 1.96 -14.37
C VAL A 266 0.32 2.66 -14.25
N GLY A 267 0.33 3.86 -13.68
CA GLY A 267 -0.85 4.69 -13.49
C GLY A 267 -0.62 6.06 -14.09
N LEU A 268 -1.58 6.54 -14.89
CA LEU A 268 -1.57 7.89 -15.44
C LEU A 268 -2.85 8.60 -15.00
N GLY A 269 -2.67 9.62 -14.16
CA GLY A 269 -3.76 10.45 -13.67
C GLY A 269 -4.26 11.48 -14.69
N PRO A 270 -5.44 12.07 -14.47
CA PRO A 270 -5.98 13.14 -15.32
C PRO A 270 -5.13 14.43 -15.30
N ASP A 271 -4.31 14.61 -14.27
CA ASP A 271 -3.31 15.66 -14.12
C ASP A 271 -2.01 15.36 -14.89
N ARG A 272 -1.98 14.29 -15.70
CA ARG A 272 -0.79 13.78 -16.41
C ARG A 272 0.36 13.43 -15.46
N ARG A 273 0.03 13.05 -14.23
CA ARG A 273 0.99 12.50 -13.27
C ARG A 273 1.14 11.01 -13.51
N LEU A 274 2.37 10.57 -13.75
CA LEU A 274 2.71 9.19 -14.01
C LEU A 274 3.25 8.54 -12.72
N VAL A 275 2.67 7.41 -12.34
CA VAL A 275 3.10 6.61 -11.20
C VAL A 275 3.49 5.23 -11.68
N VAL A 276 4.70 4.78 -11.34
CA VAL A 276 5.22 3.45 -11.66
C VAL A 276 5.58 2.74 -10.36
N ALA A 277 4.98 1.58 -10.10
CA ALA A 277 5.25 0.79 -8.89
C ALA A 277 5.80 -0.59 -9.27
N VAL A 278 6.97 -0.96 -8.75
CA VAL A 278 7.64 -2.22 -9.10
C VAL A 278 7.49 -3.23 -7.96
N TYR A 279 6.73 -4.29 -8.17
CA TYR A 279 6.45 -5.31 -7.16
C TYR A 279 7.49 -6.43 -7.16
N ASN A 280 8.03 -6.76 -8.34
CA ASN A 280 9.09 -7.74 -8.51
C ASN A 280 10.05 -7.29 -9.62
N GLY A 281 11.34 -7.67 -9.57
CA GLY A 281 12.36 -7.31 -10.58
C GLY A 281 12.70 -5.81 -10.73
N GLU A 282 13.03 -5.32 -11.93
CA GLU A 282 13.42 -3.92 -12.25
C GLU A 282 12.73 -3.35 -13.51
N VAL A 283 12.35 -2.07 -13.48
CA VAL A 283 11.72 -1.34 -14.60
C VAL A 283 12.54 -0.10 -14.96
N VAL A 284 12.60 0.24 -16.25
CA VAL A 284 13.21 1.47 -16.75
C VAL A 284 12.13 2.44 -17.19
N VAL A 285 12.24 3.70 -16.76
CA VAL A 285 11.38 4.80 -17.16
C VAL A 285 12.20 5.83 -17.91
N GLY A 286 11.74 6.21 -19.10
CA GLY A 286 12.35 7.21 -19.96
C GLY A 286 12.69 6.68 -21.35
N ASP A 287 12.68 7.58 -22.33
CA ASP A 287 12.96 7.25 -23.72
C ASP A 287 14.43 6.87 -23.97
N GLU A 288 14.66 6.08 -25.02
CA GLU A 288 16.02 5.74 -25.46
C GLU A 288 16.75 6.99 -25.97
N GLY A 289 17.95 7.23 -25.46
CA GLY A 289 18.75 8.41 -25.79
C GLY A 289 18.50 9.62 -24.87
N GLU A 290 17.51 9.54 -23.96
CA GLU A 290 17.28 10.52 -22.90
C GLU A 290 17.78 10.02 -21.54
N LYS A 291 17.63 10.86 -20.49
CA LYS A 291 17.94 10.45 -19.12
C LYS A 291 16.89 9.45 -18.66
N GLN A 292 17.31 8.23 -18.35
CA GLN A 292 16.45 7.17 -17.85
C GLN A 292 16.55 7.02 -16.33
N VAL A 293 15.46 6.58 -15.70
CA VAL A 293 15.38 6.21 -14.29
C VAL A 293 15.14 4.72 -14.19
N ARG A 294 15.91 4.05 -13.33
CA ARG A 294 15.73 2.63 -13.02
C ARG A 294 15.03 2.49 -11.69
N LEU A 295 13.95 1.74 -11.67
CA LEU A 295 13.15 1.45 -10.48
C LEU A 295 13.29 -0.05 -10.16
N PRO A 296 14.09 -0.43 -9.14
CA PRO A 296 14.14 -1.80 -8.66
C PRO A 296 12.89 -2.16 -7.86
N ARG A 297 12.76 -3.46 -7.55
CA ARG A 297 11.70 -4.01 -6.71
C ARG A 297 11.52 -3.20 -5.43
N GLY A 298 10.25 -2.99 -5.09
CA GLY A 298 9.85 -2.29 -3.90
C GLY A 298 10.02 -0.78 -4.03
N MET A 299 10.13 -0.23 -5.24
CA MET A 299 10.14 1.21 -5.47
C MET A 299 8.91 1.69 -6.21
N VAL A 300 8.49 2.91 -5.87
CA VAL A 300 7.49 3.68 -6.61
C VAL A 300 8.15 4.95 -7.13
N GLY A 301 8.13 5.14 -8.44
CA GLY A 301 8.44 6.42 -9.07
C GLY A 301 7.17 7.23 -9.29
N ASP A 302 7.24 8.52 -9.03
CA ASP A 302 6.19 9.49 -9.27
C ASP A 302 6.77 10.61 -10.12
N PHE A 303 6.22 10.79 -11.32
CA PHE A 303 6.75 11.65 -12.36
C PHE A 303 5.69 12.68 -12.75
N ALA A 304 6.02 13.95 -12.53
CA ALA A 304 5.23 15.07 -13.02
C ALA A 304 5.46 15.26 -14.53
N THR A 305 4.50 15.94 -15.18
CA THR A 305 4.45 16.11 -16.63
C THR A 305 5.78 16.58 -17.23
N GLY A 306 6.26 15.89 -18.26
CA GLY A 306 7.44 16.28 -19.06
C GLY A 306 8.79 16.34 -18.33
N THR A 307 8.96 15.66 -17.18
CA THR A 307 10.20 15.78 -16.41
C THR A 307 10.65 14.48 -15.73
N VAL A 308 11.44 13.63 -16.41
CA VAL A 308 12.43 12.76 -15.71
C VAL A 308 13.49 13.60 -14.95
N LYS A 309 13.58 14.90 -15.26
CA LYS A 309 14.68 15.80 -14.85
C LYS A 309 14.54 16.48 -13.48
N SER A 310 13.42 16.35 -12.74
CA SER A 310 13.30 16.98 -11.42
C SER A 310 12.46 16.14 -10.47
N HIS A 311 13.12 15.63 -9.42
CA HIS A 311 12.53 15.02 -8.21
C HIS A 311 11.87 13.65 -8.38
N THR A 312 12.72 12.62 -8.45
CA THR A 312 12.36 11.24 -8.13
C THR A 312 12.12 11.14 -6.61
N ALA A 313 10.89 11.30 -6.15
CA ALA A 313 10.50 10.75 -4.86
C ALA A 313 10.35 9.24 -5.01
N SER A 314 11.46 8.54 -5.29
CA SER A 314 11.45 7.07 -5.24
C SER A 314 11.20 6.68 -3.79
N ARG A 315 10.02 6.14 -3.52
CA ARG A 315 9.66 5.68 -2.18
C ARG A 315 9.62 4.16 -2.14
N THR A 316 10.02 3.59 -1.00
CA THR A 316 9.91 2.16 -0.76
C THR A 316 8.43 1.75 -0.69
N ILE A 317 8.05 0.68 -1.38
CA ILE A 317 6.80 -0.04 -1.21
C ILE A 317 6.95 -0.88 0.05
N SER A 318 6.80 -0.26 1.23
CA SER A 318 6.86 -1.02 2.48
C SER A 318 5.56 -1.79 2.71
N ASP A 319 4.41 -1.24 2.30
CA ASP A 319 3.11 -1.82 2.68
C ASP A 319 1.92 -1.43 1.76
N ASP A 320 2.16 -0.76 0.63
CA ASP A 320 1.12 -0.31 -0.29
C ASP A 320 0.92 -1.32 -1.43
N ARG A 321 -0.33 -1.69 -1.71
CA ARG A 321 -0.71 -2.19 -3.03
C ARG A 321 -1.28 -0.97 -3.75
N GLN A 322 -0.71 -0.52 -4.86
CA GLN A 322 -1.23 0.65 -5.58
C GLN A 322 -2.12 0.27 -6.77
N PHE A 323 -2.06 -0.99 -7.18
CA PHE A 323 -2.69 -1.52 -8.39
C PHE A 323 -3.35 -2.86 -8.08
N VAL A 324 -4.45 -3.18 -8.77
CA VAL A 324 -5.05 -4.53 -8.75
C VAL A 324 -4.20 -5.45 -9.62
N ARG A 325 -3.69 -6.53 -9.05
CA ARG A 325 -2.75 -7.46 -9.69
C ARG A 325 -3.46 -8.68 -10.28
N ASP A 326 -2.80 -9.43 -11.17
CA ASP A 326 -3.38 -10.63 -11.79
C ASP A 326 -3.83 -11.68 -10.75
N SER A 327 -3.01 -11.91 -9.72
CA SER A 327 -3.37 -12.75 -8.57
C SER A 327 -4.68 -12.36 -7.86
N GLU A 328 -5.12 -11.11 -7.94
CA GLU A 328 -6.40 -10.66 -7.36
C GLU A 328 -7.60 -11.03 -8.22
N ILE A 329 -7.42 -11.22 -9.54
CA ILE A 329 -8.49 -11.62 -10.46
C ILE A 329 -9.04 -13.00 -10.08
N GLU A 330 -8.15 -13.95 -9.79
CA GLU A 330 -8.52 -15.29 -9.32
C GLU A 330 -9.30 -15.22 -7.99
N LEU A 331 -8.83 -14.40 -7.05
CA LEU A 331 -9.52 -14.20 -5.77
C LEU A 331 -10.90 -13.57 -5.94
N ILE A 332 -11.08 -12.64 -6.88
CA ILE A 332 -12.40 -12.05 -7.17
C ILE A 332 -13.36 -13.13 -7.70
N GLU A 333 -12.89 -14.02 -8.57
CA GLU A 333 -13.69 -15.14 -9.04
C GLU A 333 -14.05 -16.09 -7.90
N GLU A 334 -13.10 -16.49 -7.05
CA GLU A 334 -13.38 -17.32 -5.87
C GLU A 334 -14.39 -16.67 -4.92
N ALA A 335 -14.25 -15.37 -4.64
CA ALA A 335 -15.18 -14.63 -3.80
C ALA A 335 -16.59 -14.58 -4.41
N ARG A 336 -16.71 -14.41 -5.73
CA ARG A 336 -17.99 -14.47 -6.46
C ARG A 336 -18.65 -15.85 -6.40
N HIS A 337 -17.85 -16.91 -6.30
CA HIS A 337 -18.33 -18.28 -6.08
C HIS A 337 -18.62 -18.58 -4.59
N GLY A 338 -18.50 -17.59 -3.71
CA GLY A 338 -18.89 -17.67 -2.30
C GLY A 338 -17.74 -17.93 -1.31
N SER A 339 -16.48 -17.88 -1.75
CA SER A 339 -15.33 -18.01 -0.84
C SER A 339 -15.24 -16.80 0.09
N GLN A 340 -15.50 -17.02 1.38
CA GLN A 340 -15.36 -15.97 2.41
C GLN A 340 -13.91 -15.57 2.62
N GLU A 341 -12.98 -16.53 2.57
CA GLU A 341 -11.54 -16.28 2.70
C GLU A 341 -11.03 -15.35 1.58
N ALA A 342 -11.43 -15.62 0.34
CA ALA A 342 -11.07 -14.78 -0.80
C ALA A 342 -11.68 -13.36 -0.67
N ALA A 343 -12.94 -13.26 -0.26
CA ALA A 343 -13.60 -11.97 -0.04
C ALA A 343 -12.89 -11.13 1.04
N GLN A 344 -12.43 -11.76 2.12
CA GLN A 344 -11.70 -11.07 3.18
C GLN A 344 -10.29 -10.65 2.75
N LEU A 345 -9.58 -11.50 1.99
CA LEU A 345 -8.26 -11.17 1.47
C LEU A 345 -8.32 -10.00 0.47
N LEU A 346 -9.35 -9.96 -0.37
CA LEU A 346 -9.61 -8.82 -1.26
C LEU A 346 -9.86 -7.53 -0.50
N GLU A 347 -10.60 -7.59 0.60
CA GLU A 347 -10.84 -6.43 1.47
C GLU A 347 -9.54 -5.95 2.13
N TRP A 348 -8.65 -6.86 2.53
CA TRP A 348 -7.32 -6.50 3.01
C TRP A 348 -6.47 -5.81 1.92
N TYR A 349 -6.45 -6.35 0.69
CA TYR A 349 -5.77 -5.71 -0.43
C TYR A 349 -6.36 -4.35 -0.81
N ARG A 350 -7.69 -4.22 -0.76
CA ARG A 350 -8.39 -2.95 -1.00
C ARG A 350 -7.96 -1.90 0.00
N ARG A 351 -7.93 -2.22 1.29
CA ARG A 351 -7.47 -1.29 2.35
C ARG A 351 -6.03 -0.84 2.11
N ARG A 352 -5.18 -1.72 1.57
CA ARG A 352 -3.80 -1.36 1.20
C ARG A 352 -3.71 -0.39 0.00
N ARG A 353 -4.79 -0.19 -0.76
CA ARG A 353 -4.90 0.81 -1.84
C ARG A 353 -5.45 2.16 -1.38
N ILE A 354 -6.06 2.25 -0.21
CA ILE A 354 -6.72 3.48 0.25
C ILE A 354 -5.66 4.57 0.46
N GLY A 355 -5.76 5.63 -0.35
CA GLY A 355 -4.93 6.81 -0.23
C GLY A 355 -5.18 7.51 1.11
N GLY A 356 -4.11 7.90 1.81
CA GLY A 356 -4.23 8.57 3.11
C GLY A 356 -4.54 7.64 4.28
N LEU A 357 -4.78 6.34 4.08
CA LEU A 357 -4.86 5.38 5.19
C LEU A 357 -3.46 5.17 5.78
N VAL A 358 -3.31 5.54 7.05
CA VAL A 358 -2.05 5.45 7.79
C VAL A 358 -1.94 4.08 8.44
N ALA A 359 -2.96 3.69 9.20
CA ALA A 359 -2.97 2.45 9.94
C ALA A 359 -4.39 1.92 10.18
N HIS A 360 -4.57 0.60 10.25
CA HIS A 360 -5.84 -0.02 10.60
C HIS A 360 -5.62 -1.32 11.37
N ALA A 361 -6.18 -1.44 12.56
CA ALA A 361 -6.29 -2.69 13.31
C ALA A 361 -7.74 -3.18 13.33
N THR A 362 -7.98 -4.28 12.61
CA THR A 362 -9.30 -4.92 12.52
C THR A 362 -9.57 -5.86 13.70
N PHE A 363 -8.49 -6.40 14.29
CA PHE A 363 -8.54 -7.53 15.24
C PHE A 363 -9.27 -8.78 14.70
N SER A 364 -9.53 -8.82 13.39
CA SER A 364 -10.08 -9.96 12.68
C SER A 364 -8.98 -10.97 12.40
N ASN A 365 -9.34 -12.26 12.30
CA ASN A 365 -8.45 -13.35 11.90
C ASN A 365 -8.94 -13.97 10.58
N PRO A 366 -8.74 -13.30 9.43
CA PRO A 366 -9.39 -13.70 8.19
C PRO A 366 -8.56 -14.66 7.31
N VAL A 367 -7.23 -14.74 7.49
CA VAL A 367 -6.38 -15.53 6.59
C VAL A 367 -5.37 -16.31 7.42
N ARG A 368 -5.53 -17.64 7.45
CA ARG A 368 -4.52 -18.58 7.99
C ARG A 368 -4.06 -18.36 9.44
N GLY A 369 -4.72 -17.50 10.22
CA GLY A 369 -4.39 -17.22 11.62
C GLY A 369 -3.85 -15.80 11.89
N HIS A 370 -3.64 -14.99 10.85
CA HIS A 370 -2.96 -13.69 10.97
C HIS A 370 -3.90 -12.57 11.34
N LEU A 371 -3.50 -11.75 12.31
CA LEU A 371 -4.17 -10.49 12.61
C LEU A 371 -3.91 -9.53 11.45
N THR A 372 -4.95 -9.24 10.65
CA THR A 372 -4.79 -8.29 9.54
C THR A 372 -4.77 -6.87 10.08
N SER A 373 -3.56 -6.33 10.17
CA SER A 373 -3.34 -4.90 10.30
C SER A 373 -2.78 -4.33 8.99
N VAL A 374 -2.95 -3.02 8.82
CA VAL A 374 -2.32 -2.25 7.77
C VAL A 374 -1.53 -1.15 8.46
N GLY A 375 -0.26 -0.95 8.10
CA GLY A 375 0.55 0.15 8.65
C GLY A 375 0.85 0.09 10.15
N MET A 376 0.72 -1.10 10.77
CA MET A 376 1.04 -1.33 12.18
C MET A 376 1.95 -2.55 12.32
N HIS A 377 2.84 -2.52 13.32
CA HIS A 377 3.54 -3.72 13.76
C HIS A 377 2.58 -4.71 14.41
N PRO A 378 2.96 -6.00 14.52
CA PRO A 378 2.18 -6.96 15.29
C PRO A 378 1.84 -6.42 16.69
N PRO A 379 0.57 -6.44 17.11
CA PRO A 379 0.15 -5.79 18.35
C PRO A 379 0.77 -6.51 19.55
N ARG A 380 1.29 -5.73 20.51
CA ARG A 380 1.81 -6.26 21.77
C ARG A 380 0.68 -6.27 22.79
N ALA A 381 0.53 -7.35 23.55
CA ALA A 381 -0.49 -7.46 24.58
C ALA A 381 0.15 -7.75 25.95
N ASP A 382 -0.43 -7.19 27.01
CA ASP A 382 -0.09 -7.44 28.41
C ASP A 382 -1.36 -7.68 29.23
N GLY A 383 -1.30 -8.58 30.20
CA GLY A 383 -2.43 -8.94 31.07
C GLY A 383 -3.55 -9.75 30.39
N ASP A 384 -4.79 -9.59 30.88
CA ASP A 384 -5.97 -10.34 30.39
C ASP A 384 -6.47 -9.74 29.07
N VAL A 385 -5.94 -10.22 27.94
CA VAL A 385 -6.34 -9.79 26.60
C VAL A 385 -6.82 -10.99 25.80
N ARG A 386 -7.98 -10.87 25.15
CA ARG A 386 -8.57 -11.93 24.33
C ARG A 386 -9.05 -11.38 23.02
N MET A 387 -8.50 -11.87 21.92
CA MET A 387 -8.96 -11.53 20.58
C MET A 387 -10.15 -12.41 20.19
N ASN A 388 -11.11 -11.86 19.43
CA ASN A 388 -12.27 -12.62 18.93
C ASN A 388 -13.12 -13.29 20.03
N TYR A 389 -13.38 -12.58 21.13
CA TYR A 389 -14.03 -13.12 22.35
C TYR A 389 -15.47 -13.62 22.14
N LYS A 390 -16.12 -13.34 20.99
CA LYS A 390 -17.37 -13.98 20.55
C LYS A 390 -17.29 -14.28 19.07
N ARG A 391 -17.76 -15.47 18.65
CA ARG A 391 -17.70 -16.01 17.27
C ARG A 391 -18.16 -15.07 16.14
N ASN A 392 -18.83 -13.95 16.45
CA ASN A 392 -19.41 -13.01 15.48
C ASN A 392 -19.12 -11.53 15.78
N VAL A 393 -18.16 -11.20 16.68
CA VAL A 393 -17.78 -9.80 16.94
C VAL A 393 -16.27 -9.66 16.79
N GLU A 394 -15.85 -9.03 15.69
CA GLU A 394 -14.45 -8.71 15.40
C GLU A 394 -13.99 -7.58 16.33
N GLY A 395 -12.92 -7.83 17.08
CA GLY A 395 -12.38 -6.88 18.05
C GLY A 395 -11.58 -7.56 19.16
N VAL A 396 -11.13 -6.74 20.09
CA VAL A 396 -10.31 -7.17 21.22
C VAL A 396 -11.05 -6.93 22.53
N TYR A 397 -11.11 -7.97 23.35
CA TYR A 397 -11.55 -7.93 24.73
C TYR A 397 -10.32 -7.67 25.62
N ILE A 398 -10.44 -6.69 26.49
CA ILE A 398 -9.42 -6.35 27.48
C ILE A 398 -10.06 -6.47 28.86
N GLY A 399 -9.55 -7.39 29.67
CA GLY A 399 -9.94 -7.60 31.04
C GLY A 399 -9.27 -6.60 32.00
N SER A 400 -9.46 -6.83 33.29
CA SER A 400 -8.94 -5.92 34.31
C SER A 400 -7.41 -5.94 34.35
N GLY A 401 -6.79 -4.76 34.24
CA GLY A 401 -5.33 -4.63 34.19
C GLY A 401 -4.69 -5.05 32.86
N GLY A 402 -5.49 -5.37 31.83
CA GLY A 402 -4.98 -5.70 30.50
C GLY A 402 -4.69 -4.47 29.64
N ALA A 403 -3.78 -4.63 28.68
CA ALA A 403 -3.41 -3.61 27.70
C ALA A 403 -3.04 -4.25 26.36
N VAL A 404 -3.34 -3.58 25.25
CA VAL A 404 -2.71 -3.86 23.96
C VAL A 404 -2.19 -2.58 23.33
N PHE A 405 -1.01 -2.68 22.75
CA PHE A 405 -0.28 -1.62 22.08
C PHE A 405 -0.28 -1.89 20.58
N LEU A 406 -0.71 -0.89 19.83
CA LEU A 406 -0.75 -0.87 18.38
C LEU A 406 0.34 0.10 17.91
N ASP A 407 1.53 -0.43 17.64
CA ASP A 407 2.67 0.37 17.24
C ASP A 407 2.57 0.72 15.74
N VAL A 408 2.56 2.01 15.42
CA VAL A 408 2.43 2.51 14.05
C VAL A 408 3.77 2.35 13.33
N MET A 409 3.74 1.89 12.08
CA MET A 409 4.95 1.78 11.26
C MET A 409 5.43 3.17 10.80
N ILE A 410 6.27 3.80 11.61
CA ILE A 410 6.84 5.15 11.39
C ILE A 410 8.13 5.17 10.54
N ALA A 411 8.64 3.99 10.12
CA ALA A 411 9.86 3.89 9.34
C ALA A 411 9.83 4.71 8.04
N LYS A 412 10.99 5.21 7.58
CA LYS A 412 11.13 5.91 6.30
C LYS A 412 10.63 5.03 5.14
N GLY A 413 9.61 5.49 4.42
CA GLY A 413 8.92 4.74 3.37
C GLY A 413 7.63 4.03 3.82
N GLY A 414 7.33 4.01 5.12
CA GLY A 414 6.05 3.57 5.66
C GLY A 414 4.90 4.54 5.41
N ARG A 415 3.66 4.11 5.69
CA ARG A 415 2.43 4.89 5.45
C ARG A 415 2.34 6.18 6.26
N ALA A 416 2.82 6.17 7.50
CA ALA A 416 2.85 7.37 8.32
C ALA A 416 3.79 8.43 7.71
N ALA A 417 4.95 8.01 7.21
CA ALA A 417 5.89 8.89 6.53
C ALA A 417 5.33 9.42 5.20
N SER A 418 4.71 8.56 4.39
CA SER A 418 4.19 8.95 3.06
C SER A 418 3.00 9.91 3.10
N THR A 419 2.31 9.99 4.24
CA THR A 419 1.18 10.93 4.45
C THR A 419 1.62 12.29 4.99
N GLY A 420 2.92 12.47 5.26
CA GLY A 420 3.49 13.71 5.78
C GLY A 420 3.12 14.00 7.24
N LEU A 421 2.66 13.00 7.99
CA LEU A 421 2.23 13.16 9.38
C LEU A 421 3.38 13.11 10.39
N LEU A 422 4.58 12.71 9.97
CA LEU A 422 5.72 12.57 10.86
C LEU A 422 6.44 13.90 11.08
N ASN A 423 6.65 14.26 12.34
CA ASN A 423 7.43 15.41 12.76
C ASN A 423 8.96 15.12 12.60
N PRO A 424 9.84 16.10 12.83
CA PRO A 424 11.29 15.91 12.73
C PRO A 424 11.88 14.83 13.67
N SER A 425 11.15 14.43 14.71
CA SER A 425 11.50 13.35 15.64
C SER A 425 10.96 11.98 15.22
N GLU A 426 10.40 11.86 14.02
CA GLU A 426 9.81 10.64 13.45
C GLU A 426 8.56 10.13 14.22
N LEU A 427 7.87 11.01 14.96
CA LEU A 427 6.59 10.71 15.61
C LEU A 427 5.43 11.30 14.81
N VAL A 428 4.23 10.71 14.92
CA VAL A 428 3.01 11.29 14.36
C VAL A 428 2.70 12.58 15.10
N GLY A 429 2.54 13.68 14.37
CA GLY A 429 2.27 15.01 14.94
C GLY A 429 3.01 16.15 14.24
N ALA A 430 3.18 16.08 12.92
CA ALA A 430 3.82 17.16 12.16
C ALA A 430 2.96 18.43 12.15
N ASP A 431 3.58 19.59 12.31
CA ASP A 431 2.87 20.87 12.25
C ASP A 431 2.17 21.10 10.90
N ALA A 432 1.07 21.86 10.94
CA ALA A 432 0.24 22.17 9.78
C ALA A 432 -0.34 20.92 9.09
N THR A 433 -0.58 19.86 9.87
CA THR A 433 -1.21 18.64 9.39
C THR A 433 -2.48 18.31 10.16
N GLU A 434 -3.43 17.66 9.52
CA GLU A 434 -4.62 17.06 10.15
C GLU A 434 -4.61 15.52 10.12
N MET A 435 -5.03 14.89 11.20
CA MET A 435 -5.16 13.44 11.29
C MET A 435 -6.52 13.06 11.81
N TRP A 436 -7.04 11.97 11.29
CA TRP A 436 -8.30 11.40 11.69
C TRP A 436 -8.10 10.02 12.32
N LEU A 437 -8.79 9.77 13.42
CA LEU A 437 -8.76 8.52 14.18
C LEU A 437 -10.20 8.10 14.48
N THR A 438 -10.53 6.83 14.25
CA THR A 438 -11.82 6.26 14.66
C THR A 438 -11.63 4.91 15.33
N TRP A 439 -12.52 4.58 16.25
CA TRP A 439 -12.62 3.25 16.86
C TRP A 439 -13.98 3.07 17.51
N LYS A 440 -14.29 1.83 17.87
CA LYS A 440 -15.46 1.47 18.68
C LYS A 440 -15.02 1.04 20.06
N THR A 441 -15.83 1.38 21.06
CA THR A 441 -15.64 0.90 22.43
C THR A 441 -16.96 0.43 23.02
N GLN A 442 -16.92 -0.54 23.92
CA GLN A 442 -18.06 -1.01 24.68
C GLN A 442 -17.60 -1.42 26.07
N SER A 443 -18.17 -0.82 27.11
CA SER A 443 -17.98 -1.31 28.47
C SER A 443 -18.87 -2.53 28.70
N LEU A 444 -18.35 -3.55 29.39
CA LEU A 444 -19.17 -4.70 29.81
C LEU A 444 -19.82 -4.47 31.18
N SER A 445 -19.59 -3.32 31.81
CA SER A 445 -20.16 -2.95 33.12
C SER A 445 -20.37 -1.43 33.22
N PRO A 446 -21.37 -0.95 33.98
CA PRO A 446 -21.53 0.49 34.23
C PRO A 446 -20.41 1.07 35.12
N MET A 447 -19.57 0.24 35.72
CA MET A 447 -18.38 0.69 36.44
C MET A 447 -17.24 1.05 35.47
N THR A 448 -16.36 1.97 35.86
CA THR A 448 -15.32 2.48 34.96
C THR A 448 -13.90 2.34 35.50
N GLY A 449 -13.73 2.35 36.82
CA GLY A 449 -12.40 2.24 37.43
C GLY A 449 -11.54 3.48 37.18
N ARG A 450 -10.24 3.37 37.46
CA ARG A 450 -9.31 4.49 37.29
C ARG A 450 -9.04 4.86 35.83
N PHE A 451 -9.04 3.88 34.93
CA PHE A 451 -8.85 4.08 33.50
C PHE A 451 -9.43 2.92 32.72
N ALA A 452 -10.17 3.22 31.65
CA ALA A 452 -10.48 2.28 30.59
C ALA A 452 -10.66 3.06 29.29
N GLY A 453 -9.84 2.78 28.28
CA GLY A 453 -9.94 3.49 27.02
C GLY A 453 -8.72 3.40 26.12
N LEU A 454 -8.57 4.42 25.28
CA LEU A 454 -7.51 4.57 24.29
C LEU A 454 -6.58 5.71 24.69
N SER A 455 -5.26 5.49 24.63
CA SER A 455 -4.23 6.52 24.80
C SER A 455 -3.35 6.64 23.55
N LEU A 456 -3.00 7.86 23.19
CA LEU A 456 -1.94 8.15 22.21
C LEU A 456 -0.61 8.26 22.96
N MET A 457 0.36 7.39 22.64
CA MET A 457 1.61 7.26 23.41
C MET A 457 2.86 7.46 22.53
N TYR A 458 3.91 8.02 23.12
CA TYR A 458 5.26 8.13 22.52
C TYR A 458 6.30 7.33 23.32
N GLY A 459 5.84 6.26 23.97
CA GLY A 459 6.61 5.37 24.84
C GLY A 459 5.71 4.31 25.49
N ASP A 460 6.20 3.61 26.50
CA ASP A 460 5.47 2.51 27.17
C ASP A 460 5.09 2.84 28.64
N VAL A 461 5.47 4.01 29.15
CA VAL A 461 5.20 4.40 30.54
C VAL A 461 3.89 5.19 30.68
N ASP A 462 2.90 4.56 31.30
CA ASP A 462 1.62 5.16 31.69
C ASP A 462 1.81 6.55 32.35
N ARG A 463 0.92 7.48 32.02
CA ARG A 463 0.80 8.86 32.55
C ARG A 463 1.92 9.84 32.20
N ASN A 464 3.11 9.35 31.87
CA ASN A 464 4.29 10.17 31.57
C ASN A 464 4.59 10.24 30.07
N GLU A 465 4.19 9.21 29.32
CA GLU A 465 4.43 9.09 27.87
C GLU A 465 3.10 9.00 27.10
N GLU A 466 2.07 9.71 27.59
CA GLU A 466 0.73 9.77 27.02
C GLU A 466 0.39 11.22 26.64
N SER A 467 0.14 11.47 25.36
CA SER A 467 -0.23 12.81 24.87
C SER A 467 -1.70 13.12 25.07
N VAL A 468 -2.57 12.14 24.79
CA VAL A 468 -4.03 12.28 24.89
C VAL A 468 -4.64 10.96 25.31
N ILE A 469 -5.65 11.03 26.17
CA ILE A 469 -6.41 9.88 26.65
C ILE A 469 -7.89 10.06 26.33
N PHE A 470 -8.53 9.02 25.79
CA PHE A 470 -9.95 8.95 25.47
C PHE A 470 -10.59 7.77 26.19
N GLY A 471 -11.74 7.97 26.83
CA GLY A 471 -12.48 6.87 27.46
C GLY A 471 -12.96 7.24 28.86
N ALA A 472 -12.79 6.36 29.83
CA ALA A 472 -13.17 6.58 31.22
C ALA A 472 -11.95 6.82 32.11
N THR A 473 -12.04 7.79 33.01
CA THR A 473 -10.96 8.10 33.97
C THR A 473 -11.51 8.44 35.36
N ASP A 474 -10.77 8.05 36.40
CA ASP A 474 -11.03 8.33 37.82
C ASP A 474 -12.51 8.12 38.22
N ASP A 475 -13.06 6.93 37.93
CA ASP A 475 -14.43 6.50 38.30
C ASP A 475 -15.56 7.39 37.78
N SER A 476 -15.35 8.11 36.67
CA SER A 476 -16.40 8.90 36.03
C SER A 476 -17.46 8.00 35.39
N ASP A 477 -18.72 8.39 35.49
CA ASP A 477 -19.87 7.82 34.77
C ASP A 477 -19.99 8.33 33.32
N LYS A 478 -19.04 9.16 32.89
CA LYS A 478 -19.01 9.83 31.59
C LYS A 478 -17.71 9.54 30.88
N PHE A 479 -17.80 9.57 29.56
CA PHE A 479 -16.61 9.62 28.74
C PHE A 479 -15.85 10.92 28.99
N VAL A 480 -14.53 10.84 28.83
CA VAL A 480 -13.57 11.90 29.10
C VAL A 480 -12.55 11.93 27.97
N ILE A 481 -12.13 13.14 27.61
CA ILE A 481 -10.85 13.39 26.93
C ILE A 481 -9.94 14.03 27.97
N ALA A 482 -8.79 13.42 28.23
CA ALA A 482 -7.75 14.02 29.06
C ALA A 482 -6.57 14.44 28.20
N THR A 483 -6.18 15.70 28.33
CA THR A 483 -5.05 16.32 27.63
C THR A 483 -4.02 16.79 28.65
N TYR A 484 -2.82 17.07 28.18
CA TYR A 484 -1.72 17.54 29.01
C TYR A 484 -1.31 18.95 28.57
N ILE A 485 -1.21 19.87 29.53
CA ILE A 485 -0.66 21.21 29.35
C ILE A 485 0.53 21.32 30.29
N GLY A 486 1.74 21.11 29.75
CA GLY A 486 2.94 20.87 30.55
C GLY A 486 2.78 19.59 31.39
N SER A 487 3.00 19.67 32.70
CA SER A 487 2.82 18.52 33.61
C SER A 487 1.39 18.38 34.16
N LYS A 488 0.48 19.29 33.82
CA LYS A 488 -0.89 19.30 34.34
C LYS A 488 -1.82 18.56 33.38
N ARG A 489 -2.49 17.54 33.91
CA ARG A 489 -3.58 16.82 33.23
C ARG A 489 -4.89 17.63 33.35
N GLU A 490 -5.48 17.97 32.22
CA GLU A 490 -6.83 18.55 32.13
C GLU A 490 -7.83 17.48 31.70
N ARG A 491 -9.03 17.50 32.25
CA ARG A 491 -10.08 16.51 31.96
C ARG A 491 -11.32 17.22 31.42
N HIS A 492 -11.75 16.82 30.24
CA HIS A 492 -12.93 17.34 29.58
C HIS A 492 -13.99 16.23 29.53
N LEU A 493 -15.07 16.39 30.30
CA LEU A 493 -16.14 15.40 30.40
C LEU A 493 -17.18 15.66 29.31
N PHE A 494 -17.60 14.61 28.61
CA PHE A 494 -18.77 14.72 27.73
C PHE A 494 -20.02 14.97 28.58
N SER A 495 -20.75 16.04 28.29
CA SER A 495 -22.02 16.36 28.96
C SER A 495 -23.18 16.14 28.00
N LYS A 496 -24.40 15.92 28.53
CA LYS A 496 -25.60 15.93 27.70
C LYS A 496 -25.71 17.31 27.07
N SER A 497 -25.55 17.40 25.76
CA SER A 497 -25.73 18.64 25.00
C SER A 497 -27.08 19.27 25.35
N THR A 498 -27.06 20.55 25.72
CA THR A 498 -28.26 21.40 25.84
C THR A 498 -28.78 21.84 24.48
N GLN A 499 -28.06 21.55 23.39
CA GLN A 499 -28.47 21.81 22.02
C GLN A 499 -29.11 20.56 21.39
N SER A 500 -30.33 20.74 20.91
CA SER A 500 -31.30 19.75 20.46
C SER A 500 -30.90 18.97 19.19
N GLN A 501 -29.84 18.16 19.23
CA GLN A 501 -29.62 17.10 18.23
C GLN A 501 -29.21 15.79 18.95
N SER A 502 -29.93 14.73 18.64
CA SER A 502 -30.24 13.57 19.50
C SER A 502 -29.18 12.45 19.56
N PHE A 503 -27.89 12.75 19.41
CA PHE A 503 -26.84 11.71 19.31
C PHE A 503 -25.70 11.89 20.32
N GLN A 504 -25.98 12.22 21.59
CA GLN A 504 -24.91 12.51 22.55
C GLN A 504 -25.29 12.16 23.99
N SER A 505 -25.43 10.88 24.31
CA SER A 505 -25.29 10.48 25.71
C SER A 505 -23.81 10.24 25.98
N GLY A 506 -23.09 11.27 26.44
CA GLY A 506 -21.70 11.15 26.90
C GLY A 506 -21.52 10.29 28.16
N THR A 507 -22.56 9.56 28.58
CA THR A 507 -22.58 8.65 29.71
C THR A 507 -22.08 7.29 29.27
N ILE A 508 -21.30 6.64 30.12
CA ILE A 508 -20.82 5.30 29.86
C ILE A 508 -21.94 4.32 30.16
N ASP A 509 -22.31 3.53 29.15
CA ASP A 509 -23.23 2.43 29.28
C ASP A 509 -22.66 1.15 28.62
N GLN A 510 -23.47 0.11 28.54
CA GLN A 510 -23.07 -1.17 27.94
C GLN A 510 -23.31 -1.22 26.42
N GLY A 511 -23.68 -0.10 25.80
CA GLY A 511 -23.79 0.07 24.37
C GLY A 511 -22.43 0.15 23.69
N VAL A 512 -22.44 -0.06 22.38
CA VAL A 512 -21.27 0.19 21.54
C VAL A 512 -21.25 1.66 21.19
N HIS A 513 -20.18 2.34 21.57
CA HIS A 513 -19.95 3.74 21.24
C HIS A 513 -18.90 3.87 20.15
N THR A 514 -19.17 4.73 19.16
CA THR A 514 -18.24 5.04 18.07
C THR A 514 -17.58 6.38 18.30
N TRP A 515 -16.26 6.41 18.20
CA TRP A 515 -15.45 7.60 18.33
C TRP A 515 -14.94 8.02 16.97
N VAL A 516 -15.10 9.29 16.63
CA VAL A 516 -14.42 9.92 15.50
C VAL A 516 -13.66 11.12 16.05
N VAL A 517 -12.36 11.14 15.84
CA VAL A 517 -11.44 12.18 16.35
C VAL A 517 -10.70 12.78 15.17
N CYS A 518 -10.66 14.10 15.13
CA CYS A 518 -9.82 14.88 14.23
C CYS A 518 -8.84 15.68 15.08
N ILE A 519 -7.54 15.48 14.86
CA ILE A 519 -6.47 16.27 15.46
C ILE A 519 -5.87 17.15 14.39
N SER A 520 -5.97 18.46 14.57
CA SER A 520 -5.29 19.45 13.75
C SER A 520 -4.01 19.85 14.49
N PHE A 521 -2.86 19.41 13.97
CA PHE A 521 -1.55 19.69 14.53
C PHE A 521 -1.08 21.10 14.15
N GLN A 522 -0.81 21.92 15.16
CA GLN A 522 -0.43 23.33 15.04
C GLN A 522 0.67 23.65 16.03
N GLU A 523 1.56 24.57 15.67
CA GLU A 523 2.70 24.95 16.49
C GLU A 523 2.26 25.34 17.93
N GLY A 524 2.53 24.45 18.88
CA GLY A 524 2.28 24.61 20.32
C GLY A 524 0.82 24.54 20.79
N ASN A 525 -0.17 24.36 19.91
CA ASN A 525 -1.59 24.34 20.30
C ASN A 525 -2.44 23.49 19.35
N ASP A 526 -2.33 22.18 19.49
CA ASP A 526 -3.10 21.23 18.72
C ASP A 526 -4.56 21.26 19.11
N ARG A 527 -5.43 21.13 18.11
CA ARG A 527 -6.88 21.14 18.31
C ARG A 527 -7.45 19.75 18.09
N ILE A 528 -8.14 19.23 19.10
CA ILE A 528 -8.75 17.91 19.10
C ILE A 528 -10.27 18.09 19.06
N ARG A 529 -10.86 17.74 17.91
CA ARG A 529 -12.30 17.71 17.70
C ARG A 529 -12.78 16.27 17.75
N THR A 530 -13.82 15.99 18.53
CA THR A 530 -14.31 14.64 18.75
C THR A 530 -15.81 14.57 18.58
N TRP A 531 -16.26 13.60 17.79
CA TRP A 531 -17.65 13.21 17.63
C TRP A 531 -17.85 11.84 18.27
N LEU A 532 -18.77 11.78 19.22
CA LEU A 532 -19.18 10.54 19.87
C LEU A 532 -20.54 10.13 19.29
N ASP A 533 -20.65 8.89 18.83
CA ASP A 533 -21.86 8.28 18.25
C ASP A 533 -22.47 9.03 17.06
N CYS A 534 -21.65 9.84 16.37
CA CYS A 534 -22.01 10.46 15.11
C CYS A 534 -21.77 9.45 13.97
N PRO A 535 -22.77 9.17 13.12
CA PRO A 535 -22.56 8.41 11.89
C PRO A 535 -21.48 9.05 11.01
N LEU A 536 -20.60 8.22 10.42
CA LEU A 536 -19.43 8.69 9.66
C LEU A 536 -19.80 9.58 8.46
N ASP A 537 -20.95 9.33 7.82
CA ASP A 537 -21.49 10.12 6.71
C ASP A 537 -22.07 11.48 7.14
N ARG A 538 -22.22 11.71 8.44
CA ARG A 538 -22.78 12.94 9.03
C ARG A 538 -21.73 13.81 9.71
N VAL A 539 -20.50 13.34 9.88
CA VAL A 539 -19.42 14.05 10.60
C VAL A 539 -19.14 15.43 9.98
N ASP A 540 -19.15 15.55 8.66
CA ASP A 540 -18.87 16.82 7.95
C ASP A 540 -19.89 17.93 8.23
N VAL A 541 -21.13 17.56 8.55
CA VAL A 541 -22.26 18.49 8.72
C VAL A 541 -22.70 18.63 10.17
N THR A 542 -22.11 17.84 11.07
CA THR A 542 -22.45 17.82 12.49
C THR A 542 -21.33 18.49 13.28
N PRO A 543 -21.61 19.45 14.18
CA PRO A 543 -20.57 20.01 15.03
C PRO A 543 -19.97 18.93 15.96
N PRO A 544 -18.68 19.03 16.33
CA PRO A 544 -18.06 18.06 17.22
C PRO A 544 -18.74 18.07 18.60
N SER A 545 -18.87 16.88 19.19
CA SER A 545 -19.35 16.70 20.57
C SER A 545 -18.41 17.35 21.59
N MET A 546 -17.11 17.43 21.27
CA MET A 546 -16.10 18.07 22.08
C MET A 546 -15.01 18.70 21.20
N ASP A 547 -14.50 19.85 21.62
CA ASP A 547 -13.46 20.60 20.93
C ASP A 547 -12.50 21.15 22.00
N VAL A 548 -11.32 20.57 22.09
CA VAL A 548 -10.34 20.83 23.15
C VAL A 548 -8.96 21.08 22.57
N THR A 549 -8.12 21.76 23.35
CA THR A 549 -6.74 22.05 23.00
C THR A 549 -5.78 21.16 23.78
N ALA A 550 -4.69 20.78 23.14
CA ALA A 550 -3.57 20.07 23.75
C ALA A 550 -2.26 20.65 23.21
N ASN A 551 -1.18 20.53 23.98
CA ASN A 551 0.12 21.03 23.54
C ASN A 551 0.97 19.87 23.03
N ASP A 552 1.56 20.04 21.85
CA ASP A 552 2.59 19.16 21.29
C ASP A 552 2.20 17.68 21.28
N VAL A 553 0.99 17.38 20.82
CA VAL A 553 0.46 16.02 20.67
C VAL A 553 1.33 15.27 19.68
N GLN A 554 2.02 14.26 20.20
CA GLN A 554 2.81 13.34 19.40
C GLN A 554 2.66 11.91 19.88
N PHE A 555 2.80 10.94 18.99
CA PHE A 555 2.73 9.52 19.34
C PHE A 555 3.35 8.62 18.25
N ASP A 556 3.78 7.43 18.63
CA ASP A 556 4.18 6.34 17.73
C ASP A 556 3.29 5.10 17.89
N ARG A 557 2.45 5.06 18.92
CA ARG A 557 1.57 3.92 19.22
C ARG A 557 0.26 4.34 19.84
N ILE A 558 -0.74 3.47 19.65
CA ILE A 558 -2.04 3.57 20.27
C ILE A 558 -2.14 2.48 21.33
N ARG A 559 -2.44 2.83 22.57
CA ARG A 559 -2.70 1.86 23.63
C ARG A 559 -4.19 1.75 23.92
N LEU A 560 -4.71 0.54 23.89
CA LEU A 560 -6.02 0.19 24.45
C LEU A 560 -5.77 -0.48 25.80
N ALA A 561 -6.27 0.06 26.90
CA ALA A 561 -6.01 -0.57 28.20
C ALA A 561 -7.09 -0.27 29.24
N ASN A 562 -7.13 -1.16 30.24
CA ASN A 562 -8.01 -1.08 31.39
C ASN A 562 -7.17 -1.17 32.67
N ALA A 563 -7.45 -0.31 33.64
CA ALA A 563 -6.84 -0.36 34.95
C ALA A 563 -7.24 -1.64 35.72
N LYS A 564 -6.48 -1.99 36.75
CA LYS A 564 -6.73 -3.18 37.61
C LYS A 564 -8.03 -3.13 38.41
N ASP A 565 -8.69 -1.98 38.46
CA ASP A 565 -10.00 -1.77 39.09
C ASP A 565 -11.11 -1.50 38.06
N ALA A 566 -10.75 -1.37 36.78
CA ALA A 566 -11.71 -1.25 35.70
C ALA A 566 -12.26 -2.63 35.31
N PRO A 567 -13.55 -2.70 34.95
CA PRO A 567 -14.12 -3.91 34.38
C PRO A 567 -13.57 -4.15 32.97
N ALA A 568 -14.00 -5.26 32.37
CA ALA A 568 -13.60 -5.57 31.01
C ALA A 568 -14.28 -4.66 29.97
N TRP A 569 -13.53 -4.30 28.94
CA TRP A 569 -13.96 -3.46 27.83
C TRP A 569 -13.66 -4.15 26.51
N PHE A 570 -14.45 -3.82 25.50
CA PHE A 570 -14.28 -4.31 24.15
C PHE A 570 -13.92 -3.13 23.22
N TYR A 571 -13.00 -3.38 22.30
CA TYR A 571 -12.52 -2.39 21.33
C TYR A 571 -12.48 -2.99 19.92
N ALA A 572 -12.79 -2.19 18.90
CA ALA A 572 -12.77 -2.64 17.50
C ALA A 572 -12.50 -1.49 16.53
N ASP A 573 -12.14 -1.84 15.28
CA ASP A 573 -12.02 -0.94 14.13
C ASP A 573 -11.15 0.30 14.39
N VAL A 574 -9.94 0.12 14.93
CA VAL A 574 -9.02 1.25 15.16
C VAL A 574 -8.42 1.66 13.82
N VAL A 575 -8.84 2.80 13.27
CA VAL A 575 -8.40 3.32 11.97
C VAL A 575 -7.76 4.69 12.15
N LEU A 576 -6.56 4.85 11.61
CA LEU A 576 -5.80 6.10 11.53
C LEU A 576 -5.65 6.52 10.07
N ALA A 577 -6.01 7.75 9.74
CA ALA A 577 -5.93 8.25 8.37
C ALA A 577 -5.65 9.76 8.29
N ARG A 578 -5.29 10.22 7.09
CA ARG A 578 -5.01 11.63 6.77
C ARG A 578 -6.27 12.47 6.58
N SER A 579 -7.38 11.84 6.24
CA SER A 579 -8.66 12.50 5.99
C SER A 579 -9.83 11.65 6.47
N LEU A 580 -10.98 12.29 6.68
CA LEU A 580 -12.23 11.61 6.96
C LEU A 580 -12.67 10.70 5.80
N ASP A 581 -12.42 11.10 4.55
CA ASP A 581 -12.80 10.30 3.39
C ASP A 581 -12.04 8.98 3.32
N SER A 582 -10.75 8.96 3.69
CA SER A 582 -9.98 7.72 3.83
C SER A 582 -10.55 6.80 4.91
N ILE A 583 -11.10 7.34 6.01
CA ILE A 583 -11.81 6.55 7.03
C ILE A 583 -13.09 5.96 6.45
N LYS A 584 -13.91 6.78 5.77
CA LYS A 584 -15.16 6.33 5.15
C LYS A 584 -14.88 5.23 4.14
N GLU A 585 -13.88 5.41 3.27
CA GLU A 585 -13.47 4.39 2.31
C GLU A 585 -12.98 3.11 3.01
N CYS A 586 -12.30 3.22 4.16
CA CYS A 586 -11.82 2.07 4.91
C CYS A 586 -12.95 1.25 5.55
N LEU A 587 -13.95 1.93 6.15
CA LEU A 587 -14.98 1.28 6.99
C LEU A 587 -16.31 1.04 6.28
N ILE A 588 -16.59 1.77 5.20
CA ILE A 588 -17.80 1.60 4.38
C ILE A 588 -17.37 0.87 3.11
N PRO A 589 -17.47 -0.48 3.07
CA PRO A 589 -17.05 -1.22 1.89
C PRO A 589 -17.93 -0.81 0.69
N PRO A 590 -17.36 -0.78 -0.54
CA PRO A 590 -18.16 -0.65 -1.73
C PRO A 590 -19.15 -1.83 -1.85
N GLU A 591 -20.23 -1.64 -2.61
CA GLU A 591 -21.16 -2.75 -2.87
C GLU A 591 -20.40 -4.00 -3.32
N PRO A 592 -20.68 -5.19 -2.73
CA PRO A 592 -20.00 -6.41 -3.10
C PRO A 592 -20.22 -6.69 -4.60
N PRO A 593 -19.25 -7.30 -5.29
CA PRO A 593 -19.43 -7.69 -6.68
C PRO A 593 -20.69 -8.57 -6.79
N ALA A 594 -21.56 -8.23 -7.74
CA ALA A 594 -22.79 -8.99 -7.96
C ALA A 594 -22.46 -10.49 -8.10
N PRO A 595 -23.25 -11.39 -7.48
CA PRO A 595 -23.03 -12.83 -7.59
C PRO A 595 -23.07 -13.24 -9.07
N ALA A 596 -22.25 -14.22 -9.43
CA ALA A 596 -22.26 -14.76 -10.79
C ALA A 596 -23.67 -15.27 -11.11
N ILE A 597 -24.30 -14.71 -12.16
CA ILE A 597 -25.56 -15.22 -12.67
C ILE A 597 -25.23 -16.57 -13.32
N SER A 598 -25.76 -17.66 -12.77
CA SER A 598 -25.69 -18.98 -13.41
C SER A 598 -26.40 -18.91 -14.75
N HIS A 599 -25.63 -18.92 -15.85
CA HIS A 599 -26.13 -19.05 -17.21
C HIS A 599 -26.11 -20.50 -17.68
#